data_AF-A0A923AJC7-F1
#
_entry.id   AF-A0A923AJC7-F1
#
_cell.length_a   1.000
_cell.length_b   1.000
_cell.length_c   1.000
_cell.angle_alpha   90.00
_cell.angle_beta   90.00
_cell.angle_gamma   90.00
#
_symmetry.space_group_name_H-M   'P 1'
#
loop_
_entity.id
_entity.type
_entity.pdbx_description
1 polymer ?
#
loop_
_entity_poly.entity_id
_entity_poly.type
_entity_poly.pdbx_seq_one_letter_code
_entity_poly.pdbx_strand_id
1 'polypeptide(L)'
;MLAVLLYIVVTAGLNLWRDYRVDTWSGPDASVSSGQRLPDCPIVLDFRDPIFPAWVRFEGSIYRGTQAIRPIGSNRDNAYPDTGYRLGPLRLMRAANTPEGRAGEMIVLKLDTSLTGQVYIRTPECP
;
A
#
# COMPACT_ATOMS: atom_id res chain seq x y z
N MET A 1 -19.72 32.81 1.68
CA MET A 1 -19.83 32.00 2.91
C MET A 1 -20.39 30.60 2.65
N LEU A 2 -21.53 30.47 1.96
CA LEU A 2 -22.11 29.17 1.59
C LEU A 2 -21.15 28.24 0.80
N ALA A 3 -20.46 28.78 -0.20
CA ALA A 3 -19.51 28.01 -1.01
C ALA A 3 -18.32 27.45 -0.19
N VAL A 4 -17.86 28.21 0.82
CA VAL A 4 -16.77 27.77 1.71
C VAL A 4 -17.25 26.65 2.63
N LEU A 5 -18.45 26.79 3.20
CA LEU A 5 -19.05 25.73 4.02
C LEU A 5 -19.28 24.45 3.21
N LEU A 6 -19.78 24.58 1.98
CA LEU A 6 -20.02 23.45 1.10
C LEU A 6 -18.72 22.76 0.69
N TYR A 7 -17.66 23.54 0.42
CA TYR A 7 -16.31 23.00 0.20
C TYR A 7 -15.82 22.21 1.41
N ILE A 8 -15.91 22.77 2.62
CA ILE A 8 -15.46 22.10 3.86
C ILE A 8 -16.20 20.77 4.07
N VAL A 9 -17.53 20.76 3.90
CA VAL A 9 -18.35 19.54 4.08
C VAL A 9 -17.96 18.46 3.07
N VAL A 10 -17.77 18.83 1.81
CA VAL A 10 -17.38 17.89 0.75
C VAL A 10 -15.98 17.33 1.02
N THR A 11 -15.01 18.18 1.36
CA THR A 11 -13.64 17.74 1.65
C THR A 11 -13.59 16.83 2.89
N ALA A 12 -14.30 17.19 3.96
CA ALA A 12 -14.37 16.38 5.17
C ALA A 12 -15.03 15.01 4.90
N GLY A 13 -16.13 15.00 4.16
CA GLY A 13 -16.82 13.77 3.76
C GLY A 13 -15.95 12.85 2.90
N LEU A 14 -15.23 13.40 1.92
CA LEU A 14 -14.31 12.64 1.07
C LEU A 14 -13.14 12.06 1.87
N ASN A 15 -12.58 12.82 2.81
CA ASN A 15 -11.50 12.33 3.67
C ASN A 15 -11.98 11.20 4.58
N LEU A 16 -13.14 11.35 5.21
CA LEU A 16 -13.74 10.29 6.02
C LEU A 16 -14.01 9.04 5.19
N TRP A 17 -14.62 9.19 4.02
CA TRP A 17 -14.88 8.06 3.13
C TRP A 17 -13.59 7.33 2.72
N ARG A 18 -12.52 8.07 2.39
CA ARG A 18 -11.21 7.47 2.07
C ARG A 18 -10.59 6.74 3.25
N ASP A 19 -10.69 7.31 4.45
CA ASP A 19 -10.12 6.72 5.67
C ASP A 19 -10.76 5.35 5.95
N TYR A 20 -12.08 5.22 5.79
CA TYR A 20 -12.82 3.98 6.08
C TYR A 20 -12.96 3.02 4.90
N ARG A 21 -12.55 3.43 3.69
CA ARG A 21 -12.61 2.57 2.51
C ARG A 21 -11.54 1.49 2.61
N VAL A 22 -11.97 0.25 2.38
CA VAL A 22 -11.09 -0.89 2.13
C VAL A 22 -11.21 -1.24 0.65
N ASP A 23 -10.08 -1.28 -0.03
CA ASP A 23 -9.96 -1.69 -1.41
C ASP A 23 -9.61 -3.16 -1.50
N THR A 24 -10.31 -3.89 -2.38
CA THR A 24 -9.98 -5.27 -2.73
C THR A 24 -9.20 -5.29 -4.04
N TRP A 25 -8.10 -6.01 -4.04
CA TRP A 25 -7.22 -6.14 -5.20
C TRP A 25 -7.71 -7.26 -6.10
N SER A 26 -7.58 -7.08 -7.42
CA SER A 26 -7.69 -8.19 -8.35
C SER A 26 -6.42 -9.04 -8.29
N GLY A 27 -6.54 -10.33 -8.58
CA GLY A 27 -5.41 -11.26 -8.55
C GLY A 27 -5.87 -12.71 -8.47
N PRO A 28 -4.93 -13.64 -8.20
CA PRO A 28 -5.18 -15.08 -8.23
C PRO A 28 -6.32 -15.56 -7.33
N ASP A 29 -6.51 -14.99 -6.14
CA ASP A 29 -7.46 -15.48 -5.13
C ASP A 29 -8.31 -14.38 -4.45
N ALA A 30 -8.20 -13.13 -4.88
CA ALA A 30 -8.87 -11.96 -4.29
C ALA A 30 -8.66 -11.77 -2.77
N SER A 31 -7.58 -12.32 -2.19
CA SER A 31 -7.28 -12.23 -0.75
C SER A 31 -6.65 -10.90 -0.32
N VAL A 32 -6.15 -10.12 -1.28
CA VAL A 32 -5.42 -8.89 -1.00
C VAL A 32 -6.37 -7.72 -0.81
N SER A 33 -6.18 -7.01 0.29
CA SER A 33 -6.92 -5.79 0.61
C SER A 33 -5.97 -4.67 1.07
N SER A 34 -6.40 -3.42 0.93
CA SER A 34 -5.63 -2.26 1.37
C SER A 34 -6.53 -1.11 1.80
N GLY A 35 -5.96 -0.11 2.45
CA GLY A 35 -6.71 1.09 2.83
C GLY A 35 -5.82 2.19 3.37
N GLN A 36 -6.45 3.28 3.81
CA GLN A 36 -5.77 4.44 4.37
C GLN A 36 -5.71 4.39 5.91
N ARG A 37 -6.75 3.87 6.55
CA ARG A 37 -6.78 3.67 8.00
C ARG A 37 -6.95 2.19 8.31
N LEU A 38 -6.17 1.69 9.27
CA LEU A 38 -6.40 0.38 9.88
C LEU A 38 -6.94 0.61 11.30
N PRO A 39 -8.17 0.16 11.61
CA PRO A 39 -8.68 0.22 12.97
C PRO A 39 -7.71 -0.48 13.93
N ASP A 40 -7.51 0.08 15.12
CA ASP A 40 -6.78 -0.56 16.22
C ASP A 40 -5.29 -0.85 15.97
N CYS A 41 -4.68 -0.20 14.98
CA CYS A 41 -3.23 -0.19 14.75
C CYS A 41 -2.65 1.16 15.22
N PRO A 42 -1.71 1.21 16.19
CA PRO A 42 -1.15 2.47 16.67
C PRO A 42 -0.42 3.18 15.51
N ILE A 43 -1.02 4.26 15.02
CA ILE A 43 -0.52 5.04 13.88
C ILE A 43 0.70 5.84 14.33
N VAL A 44 1.87 5.57 13.75
CA VAL A 44 3.07 6.43 13.90
C VAL A 44 3.31 7.31 12.65
N LEU A 45 2.64 7.02 11.52
CA LEU A 45 2.71 7.81 10.29
C LEU A 45 1.31 8.00 9.70
N ASP A 46 0.71 9.20 9.85
CA ASP A 46 -0.45 9.63 9.05
C ASP A 46 0.06 10.00 7.65
N PHE A 47 0.20 8.99 6.80
CA PHE A 47 0.56 9.17 5.40
C PHE A 47 -0.70 9.01 4.54
N ARG A 48 -1.21 10.13 4.01
CA ARG A 48 -2.30 10.14 3.03
C ARG A 48 -1.75 10.41 1.65
N ASP A 49 -1.56 9.34 0.90
CA ASP A 49 -1.24 9.43 -0.52
C ASP A 49 -2.50 9.15 -1.36
N PRO A 50 -2.79 9.97 -2.38
CA PRO A 50 -4.00 9.78 -3.18
C PRO A 50 -3.96 8.52 -4.05
N ILE A 51 -2.78 7.95 -4.31
CA ILE A 51 -2.53 6.79 -5.16
C ILE A 51 -2.22 5.57 -4.28
N PHE A 52 -1.31 5.73 -3.32
CA PHE A 52 -0.82 4.62 -2.52
C PHE A 52 -1.61 4.44 -1.21
N PRO A 53 -2.02 3.20 -0.87
CA PRO A 53 -2.63 2.92 0.42
C PRO A 53 -1.62 3.07 1.57
N ALA A 54 -2.09 3.33 2.79
CA ALA A 54 -1.21 3.34 3.97
C ALA A 54 -0.83 1.92 4.43
N TRP A 55 -1.70 0.93 4.17
CA TRP A 55 -1.49 -0.46 4.54
C TRP A 55 -1.98 -1.43 3.46
N VAL A 56 -1.41 -2.64 3.46
CA VAL A 56 -1.84 -3.76 2.61
C VAL A 56 -1.89 -5.04 3.45
N ARG A 57 -2.98 -5.80 3.35
CA ARG A 57 -3.10 -7.16 3.86
C ARG A 57 -2.79 -8.14 2.72
N PHE A 58 -1.76 -8.95 2.90
CA PHE A 58 -1.30 -9.93 1.92
C PHE A 58 -0.81 -11.17 2.66
N GLU A 59 -1.22 -12.37 2.21
CA GLU A 59 -0.88 -13.65 2.86
C GLU A 59 -1.13 -13.65 4.38
N GLY A 60 -2.28 -13.10 4.80
CA GLY A 60 -2.67 -13.02 6.20
C GLY A 60 -1.82 -12.08 7.05
N SER A 61 -0.90 -11.30 6.47
CA SER A 61 -0.06 -10.34 7.18
C SER A 61 -0.37 -8.90 6.75
N ILE A 62 -0.28 -7.97 7.70
CA ILE A 62 -0.36 -6.53 7.45
C ILE A 62 1.02 -5.98 7.13
N TYR A 63 1.12 -5.23 6.05
CA TYR A 63 2.29 -4.47 5.64
C TYR A 63 1.96 -2.98 5.64
N ARG A 64 2.76 -2.17 6.33
CA ARG A 64 2.58 -0.72 6.46
C ARG A 64 3.53 0.04 5.55
N GLY A 65 3.01 1.06 4.88
CA GLY A 65 3.78 1.95 4.03
C GLY A 65 4.84 2.71 4.83
N THR A 66 6.05 2.79 4.29
CA THR A 66 7.19 3.43 4.96
C THR A 66 7.62 4.75 4.32
N GLN A 67 6.96 5.16 3.23
CA GLN A 67 7.39 6.24 2.33
C GLN A 67 8.77 6.04 1.66
N ALA A 68 9.54 5.03 2.06
CA ALA A 68 10.76 4.69 1.37
C ALA A 68 10.45 4.20 -0.05
N ILE A 69 11.25 4.67 -1.01
CA ILE A 69 11.16 4.27 -2.41
C ILE A 69 12.34 3.34 -2.74
N ARG A 70 12.08 2.34 -3.59
CA ARG A 70 13.09 1.43 -4.12
C ARG A 70 13.03 1.36 -5.64
N PRO A 71 14.18 1.30 -6.32
CA PRO A 71 14.21 0.93 -7.73
C PRO A 71 13.78 -0.53 -7.89
N ILE A 72 12.76 -0.76 -8.71
CA ILE A 72 12.20 -2.07 -9.07
C ILE A 72 12.57 -2.32 -10.52
N GLY A 73 13.85 -2.60 -10.74
CA GLY A 73 14.40 -3.02 -12.03
C GLY A 73 14.67 -4.53 -12.05
N SER A 74 14.95 -5.06 -13.24
CA SER A 74 15.43 -6.42 -13.44
C SER A 74 16.85 -6.54 -12.87
N ASN A 75 16.98 -6.77 -11.56
CA ASN A 75 18.24 -7.28 -11.05
C ASN A 75 18.34 -8.76 -11.41
N ARG A 76 19.59 -9.23 -11.58
CA ARG A 76 19.89 -10.62 -11.95
C ARG A 76 19.24 -11.66 -11.01
N ASP A 77 18.94 -11.24 -9.79
CA ASP A 77 18.49 -12.10 -8.69
C ASP A 77 16.97 -12.07 -8.49
N ASN A 78 16.21 -11.35 -9.33
CA ASN A 78 14.77 -11.20 -9.20
C ASN A 78 14.35 -10.82 -7.77
N ALA A 79 14.86 -9.69 -7.26
CA ALA A 79 14.64 -9.24 -5.89
C ALA A 79 13.17 -8.94 -5.59
N TYR A 80 12.39 -8.63 -6.63
CA TYR A 80 11.00 -8.22 -6.52
C TYR A 80 10.11 -8.97 -7.53
N PRO A 81 9.89 -10.29 -7.37
CA PRO A 81 8.92 -11.01 -8.19
C PRO A 81 7.53 -10.38 -8.10
N ASP A 82 6.86 -10.33 -9.24
CA ASP A 82 5.46 -9.95 -9.32
C ASP A 82 4.58 -11.04 -8.73
N THR A 83 3.55 -10.64 -7.98
CA THR A 83 2.63 -11.55 -7.28
C THR A 83 1.33 -11.82 -8.05
N GLY A 84 1.07 -11.08 -9.12
CA GLY A 84 -0.16 -11.11 -9.90
C GLY A 84 -1.28 -10.22 -9.34
N TYR A 85 -1.12 -9.64 -8.14
CA TYR A 85 -2.15 -8.77 -7.54
C TYR A 85 -2.05 -7.33 -8.02
N ARG A 86 -3.22 -6.73 -8.28
CA ARG A 86 -3.35 -5.38 -8.82
C ARG A 86 -4.48 -4.59 -8.18
N LEU A 87 -4.28 -3.28 -8.07
CA LEU A 87 -5.32 -2.30 -7.70
C LEU A 87 -5.26 -1.15 -8.70
N GLY A 88 -6.09 -1.21 -9.73
CA GLY A 88 -5.98 -0.31 -10.88
C GLY A 88 -4.57 -0.37 -11.49
N PRO A 89 -3.80 0.74 -11.52
CA PRO A 89 -2.44 0.78 -12.05
C PRO A 89 -1.37 0.28 -11.08
N LEU A 90 -1.72 -0.01 -9.82
CA LEU A 90 -0.79 -0.52 -8.82
C LEU A 90 -0.58 -2.02 -8.99
N ARG A 91 0.66 -2.44 -8.77
CA ARG A 91 1.10 -3.84 -8.73
C ARG A 91 1.74 -4.13 -7.39
N LEU A 92 1.46 -5.32 -6.87
CA LEU A 92 2.09 -5.85 -5.67
C LEU A 92 3.30 -6.71 -6.04
N MET A 93 4.45 -6.38 -5.48
CA MET A 93 5.71 -7.13 -5.64
C MET A 93 6.15 -7.65 -4.28
N ARG A 94 6.72 -8.87 -4.23
CA ARG A 94 7.28 -9.44 -3.00
C ARG A 94 8.79 -9.23 -2.95
N ALA A 95 9.35 -8.81 -1.82
CA ALA A 95 10.80 -8.88 -1.63
C ALA A 95 11.23 -10.35 -1.46
N ALA A 96 12.16 -10.82 -2.29
CA ALA A 96 12.72 -12.17 -2.22
C ALA A 96 14.24 -12.15 -2.01
N ASN A 97 15.00 -11.64 -2.97
CA ASN A 97 16.47 -11.62 -2.95
C ASN A 97 17.01 -10.18 -2.85
N THR A 98 16.48 -9.38 -1.95
CA THR A 98 16.92 -8.00 -1.73
C THR A 98 18.24 -7.94 -0.97
N PRO A 99 19.16 -7.00 -1.25
CA PRO A 99 20.40 -6.83 -0.49
C PRO A 99 20.20 -6.67 1.03
N GLU A 100 19.05 -6.11 1.44
CA GLU A 100 18.71 -5.94 2.85
C GLU A 100 18.24 -7.24 3.55
N GLY A 101 18.12 -8.36 2.83
CA GLY A 101 17.73 -9.66 3.41
C GLY A 101 16.30 -9.73 3.94
N ARG A 102 15.39 -8.84 3.51
CA ARG A 102 14.03 -8.72 4.06
C ARG A 102 12.98 -9.58 3.32
N ALA A 103 13.39 -10.77 2.92
CA ALA A 103 12.50 -11.72 2.26
C ALA A 103 11.28 -12.03 3.15
N GLY A 104 10.07 -11.90 2.61
CA GLY A 104 8.82 -12.15 3.36
C GLY A 104 8.42 -11.07 4.39
N GLU A 105 9.34 -10.17 4.75
CA GLU A 105 9.07 -9.04 5.66
C GLU A 105 8.77 -7.74 4.91
N MET A 106 9.01 -7.71 3.61
CA MET A 106 8.82 -6.54 2.76
C MET A 106 8.00 -6.87 1.52
N ILE A 107 7.08 -5.96 1.19
CA ILE A 107 6.46 -5.87 -0.13
C ILE A 107 6.76 -4.50 -0.73
N VAL A 108 6.60 -4.40 -2.04
CA VAL A 108 6.69 -3.14 -2.76
C VAL A 108 5.45 -2.94 -3.61
N LEU A 109 4.85 -1.76 -3.53
CA LEU A 109 3.83 -1.32 -4.47
C LEU A 109 4.46 -0.45 -5.54
N LYS A 110 4.17 -0.72 -6.81
CA LYS A 110 4.61 0.14 -7.90
C LYS A 110 3.49 0.41 -8.89
N LEU A 111 3.61 1.51 -9.62
CA LEU A 111 2.78 1.76 -10.79
C LEU A 111 3.32 0.96 -11.99
N ASP A 112 2.42 0.57 -12.90
CA ASP A 112 2.77 -0.16 -14.13
C ASP A 112 3.94 0.46 -14.91
N THR A 113 3.89 1.77 -15.06
CA THR A 113 4.84 2.57 -15.84
C THR A 113 6.07 3.00 -15.05
N SER A 114 6.14 2.67 -13.75
CA SER A 114 7.22 3.08 -12.88
C SER A 114 8.30 2.00 -12.75
N LEU A 115 9.55 2.45 -12.78
CA LEU A 115 10.75 1.67 -12.44
C LEU A 115 11.10 1.76 -10.96
N THR A 116 10.28 2.43 -10.16
CA THR A 116 10.40 2.52 -8.72
C THR A 116 9.08 2.15 -8.05
N GLY A 117 9.16 1.73 -6.79
CA GLY A 117 8.00 1.41 -5.98
C GLY A 117 8.18 1.82 -4.52
N GLN A 118 7.07 1.95 -3.83
CA GLN A 118 7.02 2.28 -2.42
C GLN A 118 7.11 1.04 -1.56
N VAL A 119 7.95 1.09 -0.54
CA VAL A 119 8.23 0.00 0.38
C VAL A 119 7.20 -0.06 1.49
N TYR A 120 6.75 -1.28 1.77
CA TYR A 120 5.91 -1.60 2.91
C TYR A 120 6.57 -2.71 3.72
N ILE A 121 6.49 -2.60 5.04
CA ILE A 121 7.12 -3.54 5.98
C ILE A 121 6.05 -4.23 6.81
N ARG A 122 6.24 -5.53 7.03
CA ARG A 122 5.36 -6.36 7.85
C ARG A 122 5.25 -5.76 9.25
N THR A 123 4.02 -5.63 9.73
CA THR A 123 3.66 -4.97 10.98
C THR A 123 2.85 -5.97 11.82
N PRO A 124 3.53 -6.91 12.53
CA PRO A 124 2.85 -7.97 13.29
C PRO A 124 2.02 -7.44 14.47
N GLU A 125 2.30 -6.23 14.93
CA GLU A 125 1.56 -5.56 16.00
C GLU A 125 0.15 -5.09 15.59
N CYS A 126 -0.23 -5.23 14.32
CA CYS A 126 -1.54 -4.83 13.82
C CYS A 126 -2.37 -6.03 13.32
N PRO A 127 -3.65 -6.15 13.74
CA PRO A 127 -4.52 -7.29 13.43
C PRO A 127 -5.07 -7.32 11.98
#